data_AF-A0A3R7Y0J2-F1
#
_entry.id   AF-A0A3R7Y0J2-F1
#
_cell.length_a   1.000
_cell.length_b   1.000
_cell.length_c   1.000
_cell.angle_alpha   90.00
_cell.angle_beta   90.00
_cell.angle_gamma   90.00
#
_symmetry.space_group_name_H-M   'P 1'
#
loop_
_entity.id
_entity.type
_entity.pdbx_description
1 polymer ?
#
loop_
_entity_poly.entity_id
_entity_poly.type
_entity_poly.pdbx_seq_one_letter_code
_entity_poly.pdbx_strand_id
1 'polypeptide(L)'
;MKGKQTRYTNGQRKQLLARFRASNGTSERQFCRDNKIFRGTWQDWRSRESAIMASKRHSRHATLGGQGRRELLPFKDDRLAYMRAKRDSEEHLRVFHLMRCVNTNHKEWLVQYLAPKKNEALAYQSFRSLNPETPKPRNQPVSGA
;
A
#
# COMPACT_ATOMS: atom_id res chain seq x y z
N MET A 1 26.90 14.66 -2.63
CA MET A 1 25.63 15.41 -2.74
C MET A 1 24.50 14.46 -3.13
N LYS A 2 23.47 14.26 -2.30
CA LYS A 2 22.29 13.46 -2.68
C LYS A 2 21.42 14.31 -3.60
N GLY A 3 21.34 13.95 -4.89
CA GLY A 3 20.47 14.63 -5.85
C GLY A 3 19.02 14.58 -5.39
N LYS A 4 18.31 15.71 -5.50
CA LYS A 4 16.89 15.82 -5.14
C LYS A 4 16.10 14.83 -6.01
N GLN A 5 15.49 13.82 -5.39
CA GLN A 5 14.68 12.84 -6.13
C GLN A 5 13.42 13.52 -6.70
N THR A 6 13.33 13.61 -8.03
CA THR A 6 12.15 14.14 -8.71
C THR A 6 10.99 13.16 -8.55
N ARG A 7 9.92 13.61 -7.87
CA ARG A 7 8.71 12.81 -7.67
C ARG A 7 7.73 13.06 -8.82
N TYR A 8 7.42 12.00 -9.57
CA TYR A 8 6.44 12.04 -10.65
C TYR A 8 5.10 11.46 -10.22
N THR A 9 4.02 12.19 -10.53
CA THR A 9 2.63 11.75 -10.34
C THR A 9 2.19 10.80 -11.45
N ASN A 10 1.14 10.01 -11.22
CA ASN A 10 0.58 9.11 -12.23
C ASN A 10 0.09 9.90 -13.46
N GLY A 11 -0.44 11.12 -13.27
CA GLY A 11 -0.83 12.00 -14.36
C GLY A 11 0.35 12.38 -15.26
N GLN A 12 1.46 12.83 -14.67
CA GLN A 12 2.68 13.15 -15.41
C GLN A 12 3.24 11.93 -16.16
N ARG A 13 3.27 10.76 -15.50
CA ARG A 13 3.72 9.51 -16.15
C ARG A 13 2.86 9.17 -17.36
N LYS A 14 1.53 9.19 -17.23
CA LYS A 14 0.60 8.90 -18.33
C LYS A 14 0.77 9.89 -19.49
N GLN A 15 0.90 11.19 -19.19
CA GLN A 15 1.08 12.21 -20.21
C GLN A 15 2.38 12.01 -21.00
N LEU A 16 3.49 11.73 -20.31
CA LEU A 16 4.78 11.49 -20.95
C LEU A 16 4.79 10.22 -21.79
N LEU A 17 4.20 9.12 -21.29
CA LEU A 17 4.05 7.88 -22.04
C LEU A 17 3.17 8.07 -23.29
N ALA A 18 2.05 8.79 -23.18
CA ALA A 18 1.19 9.11 -24.30
C ALA A 18 1.88 10.00 -25.35
N ARG A 19 2.62 11.03 -24.91
CA ARG A 19 3.42 11.89 -25.80
C ARG A 19 4.49 11.11 -26.54
N PHE A 20 5.18 10.20 -25.85
CA PHE A 20 6.17 9.33 -26.50
C PHE A 20 5.54 8.43 -27.57
N ARG A 21 4.40 7.81 -27.28
CA ARG A 21 3.64 7.02 -28.27
C ARG A 21 3.23 7.85 -29.48
N ALA A 22 2.78 9.08 -29.27
CA ALA A 22 2.39 9.98 -30.35
C ALA A 22 3.58 10.51 -31.19
N SER A 23 4.78 10.52 -30.61
CA SER A 23 6.00 11.05 -31.26
C SER A 23 6.64 10.12 -32.30
N ASN A 24 6.03 8.95 -32.57
CA ASN A 24 6.29 8.00 -33.67
C ASN A 24 7.69 8.11 -34.32
N GLY A 25 8.76 7.82 -33.56
CA GLY A 25 10.14 7.81 -34.08
C GLY A 25 11.17 8.58 -33.25
N THR A 26 10.78 9.26 -32.17
CA THR A 26 11.79 9.86 -31.26
C THR A 26 12.53 8.77 -30.49
N SER A 27 13.87 8.79 -30.52
CA SER A 27 14.66 7.85 -29.72
C SER A 27 14.39 8.06 -28.23
N GLU A 28 14.28 6.98 -27.44
CA GLU A 28 14.04 7.10 -25.99
C GLU A 28 15.08 7.98 -25.28
N ARG A 29 16.34 7.93 -25.75
CA ARG A 29 17.42 8.78 -25.23
C ARG A 29 17.13 10.26 -25.45
N GLN A 30 16.70 10.63 -26.65
CA GLN A 30 16.38 12.01 -26.97
C GLN A 30 15.15 12.48 -26.19
N PHE A 31 14.10 11.65 -26.17
CA PHE A 31 12.89 11.95 -25.40
C PHE A 31 13.17 12.18 -23.90
N CYS A 32 14.04 11.36 -23.29
CA CYS A 32 14.46 11.53 -21.89
C CYS A 32 15.20 12.85 -21.67
N ARG A 33 16.10 13.23 -22.58
CA ARG A 33 16.84 14.51 -22.49
C ARG A 33 15.89 15.69 -22.58
N ASP A 34 15.01 15.70 -23.58
CA ASP A 34 14.08 16.80 -23.83
C ASP A 34 13.09 16.99 -22.67
N ASN A 35 12.66 15.90 -22.05
CA ASN A 35 11.72 15.93 -20.92
C ASN A 35 12.39 15.92 -19.54
N LYS A 36 13.74 16.00 -19.48
CA LYS A 36 14.54 15.99 -18.24
C LYS A 36 14.25 14.78 -17.34
N ILE A 37 14.05 13.61 -17.94
CA ILE A 37 13.77 12.35 -17.24
C ILE A 37 15.06 11.54 -17.15
N PHE A 38 15.37 11.03 -15.96
CA PHE A 38 16.47 10.09 -15.81
C PHE A 38 16.17 8.78 -16.53
N ARG A 39 17.13 8.25 -17.29
CA ARG A 39 16.92 7.09 -18.17
C ARG A 39 16.43 5.85 -17.42
N GLY A 40 16.99 5.55 -16.25
CA GLY A 40 16.54 4.40 -15.45
C GLY A 40 15.08 4.53 -15.02
N THR A 41 14.67 5.74 -14.62
CA THR A 41 13.26 6.03 -14.28
C THR A 41 12.34 5.84 -15.48
N TRP A 42 12.77 6.25 -16.68
CA TRP A 42 12.00 6.04 -17.90
C TRP A 42 11.86 4.55 -18.23
N GLN A 43 12.94 3.78 -18.17
CA GLN A 43 12.92 2.33 -18.41
C GLN A 43 12.01 1.59 -17.43
N ASP A 44 12.05 1.96 -16.14
CA ASP A 44 11.12 1.43 -15.14
C ASP A 44 9.66 1.70 -15.49
N TRP A 45 9.35 2.86 -16.06
CA TRP A 45 7.99 3.17 -16.50
C TRP A 45 7.61 2.45 -17.77
N ARG A 46 8.52 2.30 -18.73
CA ARG A 46 8.30 1.53 -19.97
C ARG A 46 7.96 0.07 -19.65
N SER A 47 8.70 -0.56 -18.74
CA SER A 47 8.41 -1.94 -18.30
C SER A 47 7.06 -2.11 -17.60
N ARG A 48 6.50 -1.04 -17.03
CA ARG A 48 5.21 -1.03 -16.31
C ARG A 48 4.15 -0.19 -17.02
N GLU A 49 4.34 0.10 -18.30
CA GLU A 49 3.53 1.07 -19.03
C GLU A 49 2.04 0.68 -19.03
N SER A 50 1.74 -0.58 -19.30
CA SER A 50 0.37 -1.11 -19.26
C SER A 50 -0.30 -0.88 -17.90
N ALA A 51 0.40 -1.19 -16.81
CA ALA A 51 -0.09 -0.98 -15.45
C ALA A 51 -0.26 0.50 -15.10
N ILE A 52 0.65 1.37 -15.54
CA ILE A 52 0.55 2.83 -15.34
C ILE A 52 -0.66 3.38 -16.09
N MET A 53 -0.85 3.00 -17.35
CA MET A 53 -1.95 3.47 -18.20
C MET A 53 -3.31 2.95 -17.70
N ALA A 54 -3.40 1.67 -17.33
CA ALA A 54 -4.61 1.05 -16.81
C ALA A 54 -4.99 1.47 -15.38
N SER A 55 -4.09 2.12 -14.64
CA SER A 55 -4.37 2.53 -13.25
C SER A 55 -5.56 3.50 -13.20
N LYS A 56 -6.63 3.10 -12.50
CA LYS A 56 -7.81 3.92 -12.21
C LYS A 56 -7.59 4.92 -11.07
N ARG A 57 -6.41 4.93 -10.45
CA ARG A 57 -6.13 5.80 -9.32
C ARG A 57 -6.01 7.25 -9.77
N HIS A 58 -6.43 8.18 -8.91
CA HIS A 58 -6.34 9.60 -9.18
C HIS A 58 -4.92 10.03 -9.57
N SER A 59 -4.84 10.78 -10.68
CA SER A 59 -3.63 11.27 -11.34
C SER A 59 -2.61 11.95 -10.43
N ARG A 60 -3.05 12.68 -9.39
CA ARG A 60 -2.19 13.39 -8.44
C ARG A 60 -1.29 12.49 -7.60
N HIS A 61 -1.64 11.21 -7.45
CA HIS A 61 -0.85 10.28 -6.63
C HIS A 61 0.34 9.72 -7.42
N ALA A 62 1.48 9.53 -6.73
CA ALA A 62 2.69 8.97 -7.32
C ALA A 62 2.77 7.43 -7.28
N THR A 63 1.87 6.78 -6.54
CA THR A 63 1.83 5.32 -6.40
C THR A 63 0.64 4.75 -7.17
N LEU A 64 0.78 3.57 -7.76
CA LEU A 64 -0.28 2.94 -8.56
C LEU A 64 -1.42 2.34 -7.72
N GLY A 65 -1.29 2.34 -6.39
CA GLY A 65 -2.22 1.66 -5.48
C GLY A 65 -1.68 0.27 -5.13
N GLY A 66 -2.45 -0.53 -4.37
CA GLY A 66 -2.09 -1.92 -4.08
C GLY A 66 -0.93 -2.13 -3.09
N GLN A 67 -0.24 -1.07 -2.66
CA GLN A 67 0.73 -1.10 -1.56
C GLN A 67 0.04 -1.07 -0.17
N GLY A 68 -1.19 -1.57 -0.07
CA GLY A 68 -1.75 -1.96 1.22
C GLY A 68 -1.07 -3.27 1.64
N ARG A 69 -0.83 -3.45 2.95
CA ARG A 69 -0.43 -4.77 3.45
C ARG A 69 -1.45 -5.80 2.97
N ARG A 70 -0.96 -6.93 2.42
CA ARG A 70 -1.80 -8.10 2.09
C ARG A 70 -2.70 -8.41 3.29
N GLU A 71 -3.95 -8.75 3.01
CA GLU A 71 -4.88 -9.25 4.04
C GLU A 71 -4.22 -10.46 4.70
N LEU A 72 -3.72 -10.26 5.93
CA LEU A 72 -2.88 -11.23 6.63
C LEU A 72 -3.70 -12.18 7.50
N LEU A 73 -4.98 -11.88 7.74
CA LEU A 73 -5.83 -12.66 8.63
C LEU A 73 -6.90 -13.37 7.80
N PRO A 74 -6.89 -14.71 7.75
CA PRO A 74 -7.88 -15.49 7.00
C PRO A 74 -9.29 -15.45 7.62
N PHE A 75 -9.46 -14.84 8.80
CA PHE A 75 -10.70 -14.78 9.59
C PHE A 75 -11.20 -13.34 9.78
N LYS A 76 -11.26 -12.58 8.68
CA LYS A 76 -11.65 -11.16 8.71
C LYS A 76 -13.06 -10.95 9.26
N ASP A 77 -14.00 -11.83 8.92
CA ASP A 77 -15.40 -11.70 9.28
C ASP A 77 -15.62 -11.97 10.78
N ASP A 78 -14.98 -13.01 11.33
CA ASP A 78 -15.00 -13.30 12.77
C ASP A 78 -14.42 -12.13 13.59
N ARG A 79 -13.34 -11.54 13.09
CA ARG A 79 -12.74 -10.36 13.73
C ARG A 79 -13.67 -9.14 13.65
N LEU A 80 -14.36 -8.93 12.53
CA LEU A 80 -15.34 -7.85 12.39
C LEU A 80 -16.54 -8.05 13.32
N ALA A 81 -17.03 -9.28 13.46
CA ALA A 81 -18.10 -9.63 14.39
C ALA A 81 -17.70 -9.32 15.84
N TYR A 82 -16.50 -9.70 16.25
CA TYR A 82 -15.96 -9.38 17.58
C TYR A 82 -15.87 -7.86 17.82
N MET A 83 -15.38 -7.11 16.82
CA MET A 83 -15.27 -5.64 16.93
C MET A 83 -16.64 -4.95 17.03
N ARG A 84 -17.65 -5.46 16.34
CA ARG A 84 -19.03 -4.96 16.42
C ARG A 84 -19.64 -5.26 17.78
N ALA A 85 -19.58 -6.50 18.24
CA ALA A 85 -20.10 -6.90 19.54
C ALA A 85 -19.52 -6.07 20.70
N LYS A 86 -18.22 -5.76 20.68
CA LYS A 86 -17.58 -4.90 21.69
C LYS A 86 -17.97 -3.43 21.58
N ARG A 87 -18.27 -2.93 20.38
CA ARG A 87 -18.79 -1.56 20.20
C ARG A 87 -20.23 -1.45 20.70
N ASP A 88 -21.04 -2.46 20.42
CA ASP A 88 -22.44 -2.51 20.84
C ASP A 88 -22.58 -2.62 22.37
N SER A 89 -21.54 -3.13 23.05
CA SER A 89 -21.44 -3.14 24.52
C SER A 89 -20.77 -1.89 25.13
N GLU A 90 -20.57 -0.81 24.35
CA GLU A 90 -19.85 0.41 24.74
C GLU A 90 -18.45 0.19 25.34
N GLU A 91 -17.84 -0.97 25.10
CA GLU A 91 -16.53 -1.29 25.64
C GLU A 91 -15.41 -0.72 24.77
N HIS A 92 -14.41 -0.13 25.43
CA HIS A 92 -13.24 0.39 24.72
C HIS A 92 -12.43 -0.74 24.07
N LEU A 93 -12.34 -0.72 22.74
CA LEU A 93 -11.62 -1.73 21.96
C LEU A 93 -10.16 -1.34 21.72
N ARG A 94 -9.22 -2.09 22.32
CA ARG A 94 -7.77 -1.89 22.18
C ARG A 94 -7.11 -3.02 21.38
N VAL A 95 -5.87 -2.81 20.93
CA VAL A 95 -5.07 -3.82 20.21
C VAL A 95 -5.03 -5.12 21.00
N PHE A 96 -4.89 -5.03 22.32
CA PHE A 96 -4.83 -6.18 23.21
C PHE A 96 -6.10 -7.05 23.14
N HIS A 97 -7.30 -6.47 23.04
CA HIS A 97 -8.54 -7.24 22.93
C HIS A 97 -8.60 -8.03 21.61
N LEU A 98 -8.12 -7.42 20.52
CA LEU A 98 -8.03 -8.09 19.23
C LEU A 98 -6.98 -9.21 19.23
N MET A 99 -5.81 -8.97 19.82
CA MET A 99 -4.79 -10.00 19.97
C MET A 99 -5.30 -11.18 20.81
N ARG A 100 -6.03 -10.90 21.90
CA ARG A 100 -6.67 -11.93 22.73
C ARG A 100 -7.71 -12.72 21.95
N CYS A 101 -8.59 -12.05 21.20
CA CYS A 101 -9.59 -12.71 20.35
C CYS A 101 -8.94 -13.68 19.36
N VAL A 102 -7.86 -13.26 18.69
CA VAL A 102 -7.13 -14.14 17.76
C VAL A 102 -6.45 -15.29 18.48
N ASN A 103 -5.86 -15.06 19.65
CA ASN A 103 -5.25 -16.11 20.45
C ASN A 103 -6.26 -17.15 20.96
N THR A 104 -7.51 -16.73 21.23
CA THR A 104 -8.58 -17.61 21.70
C THR A 104 -9.22 -18.40 20.55
N ASN A 105 -9.55 -17.72 19.44
CA ASN A 105 -10.39 -18.31 18.39
C ASN A 105 -9.59 -18.89 17.21
N HIS A 106 -8.34 -18.44 17.02
CA HIS A 106 -7.51 -18.80 15.87
C HIS A 106 -6.08 -19.17 16.30
N LYS A 107 -5.97 -19.92 17.41
CA LYS A 107 -4.69 -20.31 18.00
C LYS A 107 -3.79 -21.09 17.04
N GLU A 108 -4.35 -22.04 16.30
CA GLU A 108 -3.60 -22.84 15.32
C GLU A 108 -2.96 -21.97 14.24
N TRP A 109 -3.74 -21.03 13.68
CA TRP A 109 -3.23 -20.06 12.73
C TRP A 109 -2.15 -19.17 13.36
N LEU A 110 -2.33 -18.72 14.59
CA LEU A 110 -1.36 -17.88 15.28
C LEU A 110 -0.02 -18.61 15.48
N VAL A 111 -0.05 -19.89 15.87
CA VAL A 111 1.16 -20.73 16.00
C VAL A 111 1.88 -20.84 14.68
N GLN A 112 1.18 -21.15 13.59
CA GLN A 112 1.76 -21.24 12.24
C GLN A 112 2.33 -19.89 11.78
N TYR A 113 1.64 -18.79 12.10
CA TYR A 113 2.07 -17.43 11.74
C TYR A 113 3.36 -17.00 12.45
N LEU A 114 3.53 -17.41 13.70
CA LEU A 114 4.69 -17.04 14.52
C LEU A 114 5.90 -17.96 14.30
N ALA A 115 5.69 -19.24 13.96
CA ALA A 115 6.73 -20.25 13.77
C ALA A 115 7.93 -19.83 12.88
N PRO A 116 7.75 -19.17 11.72
CA PRO A 116 8.88 -18.82 10.85
C PRO A 116 9.63 -17.53 11.27
N LYS A 117 9.25 -16.88 12.38
CA LYS A 117 9.80 -15.57 12.75
C LYS A 117 11.10 -15.72 13.55
N LYS A 118 12.07 -14.87 13.23
CA LYS A 118 13.45 -14.96 13.74
C LYS A 118 13.59 -14.85 15.26
N ASN A 119 12.74 -14.08 15.92
CA ASN A 119 12.72 -13.95 17.38
C ASN A 119 11.33 -13.56 17.88
N GLU A 120 11.10 -13.76 19.18
CA GLU A 120 9.82 -13.56 19.83
C GLU A 120 9.36 -12.09 19.84
N ALA A 121 10.29 -11.15 20.04
CA ALA A 121 9.99 -9.72 20.04
C ALA A 121 9.47 -9.23 18.66
N LEU A 122 10.11 -9.65 17.58
CA LEU A 122 9.67 -9.37 16.20
C LEU A 122 8.38 -10.12 15.88
N ALA A 123 8.19 -11.31 16.44
CA ALA A 123 6.94 -12.06 16.36
C ALA A 123 5.77 -11.30 16.96
N TYR A 124 5.92 -10.84 18.20
CA TYR A 124 4.93 -10.05 18.91
C TYR A 124 4.66 -8.72 18.21
N GLN A 125 5.71 -7.98 17.82
CA GLN A 125 5.55 -6.70 17.13
C GLN A 125 4.85 -6.87 15.77
N SER A 126 5.19 -7.93 15.05
CA SER A 126 4.52 -8.31 13.80
C SER A 126 3.05 -8.61 14.04
N PHE A 127 2.71 -9.41 15.06
CA PHE A 127 1.33 -9.76 15.39
C PHE A 127 0.51 -8.55 15.87
N ARG A 128 1.09 -7.69 16.71
CA ARG A 128 0.49 -6.41 17.15
C ARG A 128 0.15 -5.52 15.94
N SER A 129 1.04 -5.45 14.96
CA SER A 129 0.82 -4.65 13.75
C SER A 129 -0.31 -5.16 12.83
N LEU A 130 -0.77 -6.40 13.01
CA LEU A 130 -1.96 -6.94 12.33
C LEU A 130 -3.27 -6.50 12.97
N ASN A 131 -3.22 -5.99 14.20
CA ASN A 131 -4.37 -5.71 15.04
C ASN A 131 -4.54 -4.20 15.34
N PRO A 132 -4.61 -3.31 14.33
CA PRO A 132 -4.77 -1.89 14.62
C PRO A 132 -6.13 -1.60 15.27
N GLU A 133 -6.13 -0.69 16.25
CA GLU A 133 -7.33 -0.24 17.00
C GLU A 133 -8.32 0.50 16.09
N THR A 134 -7.83 1.03 14.97
CA THR A 134 -8.64 1.67 13.94
C THR A 134 -8.30 1.07 12.57
N PRO A 135 -9.30 0.67 11.75
CA PRO A 135 -9.05 0.47 10.34
C PRO A 135 -8.55 1.79 9.76
N LYS A 136 -7.35 1.80 9.16
CA LYS A 136 -6.79 3.01 8.53
C LYS A 136 -7.86 3.59 7.59
N PRO A 137 -8.28 4.85 7.76
CA PRO A 137 -9.37 5.41 6.98
C PRO A 137 -9.04 5.30 5.49
N ARG A 138 -9.95 4.66 4.76
CA ARG A 138 -9.91 4.56 3.30
C ARG A 138 -10.28 5.94 2.74
N ASN A 139 -9.30 6.84 2.72
CA ASN A 139 -9.42 8.24 2.29
C ASN A 139 -10.32 9.08 3.20
N GLN A 140 -9.73 9.83 4.14
CA GLN A 140 -10.38 11.07 4.58
C GLN A 140 -10.04 12.17 3.55
N PRO A 141 -11.03 12.95 3.07
CA PRO A 141 -10.72 14.20 2.40
C PRO A 141 -9.99 15.09 3.40
N VAL A 142 -8.89 15.71 2.96
CA VAL A 142 -8.28 16.82 3.68
C VAL A 142 -9.31 17.94 3.71
N SER A 143 -9.95 18.14 4.86
CA SER A 143 -10.60 19.40 5.20
C SER A 143 -9.47 20.44 5.34
N GLY A 144 -9.64 21.55 4.65
CA GLY A 144 -8.60 22.56 4.44
C GLY A 144 -8.08 23.23 5.71
N ALA A 145 -6.90 23.81 5.53
CA ALA A 145 -6.55 25.17 5.93
C ALA A 145 -5.63 25.72 4.83
#